data_AF-A0A0H4QMD4-F1
#
_entry.id   AF-A0A0H4QMD4-F1
#
_cell.length_a   1.000
_cell.length_b   1.000
_cell.length_c   1.000
_cell.angle_alpha   90.00
_cell.angle_beta   90.00
_cell.angle_gamma   90.00
#
_symmetry.space_group_name_H-M   'P 1'
#
loop_
_entity.id
_entity.type
_entity.pdbx_description
1 polymer ?
#
loop_
_entity_poly.entity_id
_entity_poly.type
_entity_poly.pdbx_seq_one_letter_code
_entity_poly.pdbx_strand_id
1 'polypeptide(L)'
;MRRQRKGFLLIESLMALAIALLIVTTMTVTVTAEFEKLRDLEAKTTSHKLMLQRLTNTDLPNQVTINGKRYSIQQNSHNIKILNQKNKSFELKW
;
A
#
# COMPACT_ATOMS: atom_id res chain seq x y z
N MET A 1 55.29 15.72 6.66
CA MET A 1 53.85 15.54 6.97
C MET A 1 53.05 16.68 6.34
N ARG A 2 52.25 16.42 5.30
CA ARG A 2 51.42 17.44 4.63
C ARG A 2 50.37 17.95 5.63
N ARG A 3 50.41 19.24 5.97
CA ARG A 3 49.40 19.92 6.80
C ARG A 3 48.04 19.81 6.09
N GLN A 4 47.15 18.95 6.58
CA GLN A 4 45.77 18.92 6.12
C GLN A 4 45.13 20.28 6.42
N ARG A 5 44.60 20.94 5.39
CA ARG A 5 43.90 22.21 5.54
C ARG A 5 42.58 21.91 6.23
N LYS A 6 42.34 22.47 7.43
CA LYS A 6 41.14 22.21 8.25
C LYS A 6 39.81 22.36 7.49
N GLY A 7 39.74 23.24 6.48
CA GLY A 7 38.56 23.39 5.63
C GLY A 7 38.24 22.20 4.72
N PHE A 8 39.24 21.39 4.35
CA PHE A 8 39.05 20.19 3.52
C PHE A 8 38.25 19.11 4.28
N LEU A 9 38.56 18.91 5.56
CA LEU A 9 37.90 17.91 6.41
C LEU A 9 36.42 18.27 6.69
N LEU A 10 36.12 19.57 6.75
CA LEU A 10 34.76 20.09 6.94
C LEU A 10 33.88 19.86 5.70
N ILE A 11 34.42 20.06 4.50
CA ILE A 11 33.71 19.82 3.23
C ILE A 11 33.45 18.33 3.06
N GLU A 12 34.42 17.47 3.36
CA GLU A 12 34.27 16.02 3.26
C GLU A 12 33.20 15.50 4.23
N SER A 13 33.16 16.02 5.46
CA SER A 13 32.12 15.71 6.45
C SER A 13 30.73 16.14 6.00
N LEU A 14 30.62 17.34 5.40
CA LEU A 14 29.36 17.88 4.90
C LEU A 14 28.84 17.07 3.71
N MET A 15 29.73 16.63 2.82
CA MET A 15 29.39 15.75 1.70
C MET A 15 28.92 14.38 2.19
N ALA A 16 29.59 13.80 3.18
CA ALA A 16 29.17 12.54 3.79
C ALA A 16 27.77 12.65 4.42
N LEU A 17 27.49 13.75 5.12
CA LEU A 17 26.17 14.02 5.69
C LEU A 17 25.09 14.17 4.60
N ALA A 18 25.38 14.91 3.53
CA ALA A 18 24.46 15.10 2.42
C ALA A 18 24.12 13.77 1.72
N ILE A 19 25.13 12.92 1.50
CA ILE A 19 24.95 11.57 0.94
C ILE A 19 24.10 10.71 1.88
N ALA A 20 24.39 10.72 3.18
CA ALA A 20 23.59 9.97 4.16
C ALA A 20 22.12 10.40 4.16
N LEU A 21 21.85 11.72 4.11
CA LEU A 21 20.49 12.25 4.01
C LEU A 21 19.80 11.81 2.72
N LEU A 22 20.49 11.84 1.58
CA LEU A 22 19.94 11.36 0.31
C LEU A 22 19.59 9.88 0.35
N ILE A 23 20.44 9.05 0.98
CA ILE A 23 20.19 7.61 1.13
C ILE A 23 18.95 7.39 2.00
N VAL A 24 18.89 8.00 3.18
CA VAL A 24 17.77 7.82 4.13
C VAL A 24 16.45 8.30 3.53
N THR A 25 16.45 9.47 2.88
CA THR A 25 15.24 10.01 2.24
C THR A 25 14.79 9.13 1.09
N THR A 26 15.71 8.66 0.24
CA THR A 26 15.40 7.76 -0.88
C THR A 26 14.82 6.44 -0.37
N MET A 27 15.42 5.83 0.65
CA MET A 27 14.87 4.62 1.29
C MET A 27 13.49 4.84 1.86
N THR A 28 13.27 5.98 2.53
CA THR A 28 11.97 6.29 3.14
C THR A 28 10.89 6.38 2.06
N VAL A 29 11.19 7.04 0.94
CA VAL A 29 10.27 7.16 -0.20
C VAL A 29 9.99 5.81 -0.85
N THR A 30 11.01 5.00 -1.11
CA THR A 30 10.83 3.69 -1.77
C THR A 30 10.04 2.72 -0.89
N VAL A 31 10.36 2.64 0.40
CA VAL A 31 9.63 1.80 1.36
C VAL A 31 8.16 2.24 1.42
N THR A 32 7.89 3.55 1.47
CA THR A 32 6.52 4.07 1.48
C THR A 32 5.76 3.66 0.21
N ALA A 33 6.36 3.81 -0.98
CA ALA A 33 5.73 3.43 -2.23
C ALA A 33 5.42 1.92 -2.31
N GLU A 34 6.33 1.06 -1.82
CA GLU A 34 6.10 -0.39 -1.79
C GLU A 34 4.99 -0.77 -0.79
N PHE A 35 4.90 -0.12 0.37
CA PHE A 35 3.78 -0.31 1.29
C PHE A 35 2.44 0.08 0.66
N GLU A 36 2.40 1.12 -0.16
CA GLU A 36 1.17 1.49 -0.88
C GLU A 36 0.75 0.43 -1.89
N LYS A 37 1.69 -0.15 -2.65
CA LYS A 37 1.42 -1.27 -3.56
C LYS A 37 0.91 -2.49 -2.81
N LEU A 38 1.56 -2.86 -1.71
CA LEU A 38 1.13 -3.98 -0.85
C LEU A 38 -0.29 -3.76 -0.34
N ARG A 39 -0.62 -2.55 0.09
CA ARG A 39 -1.96 -2.19 0.57
C ARG A 39 -3.03 -2.32 -0.52
N ASP A 40 -2.69 -1.99 -1.76
CA ASP A 40 -3.58 -2.17 -2.91
C ASP A 40 -3.76 -3.66 -3.28
N LEU A 41 -2.68 -4.45 -3.24
CA LEU A 41 -2.74 -5.90 -3.44
C LEU A 41 -3.59 -6.58 -2.35
N GLU A 42 -3.39 -6.22 -1.08
CA GLU A 42 -4.19 -6.70 0.06
C GLU A 42 -5.68 -6.39 -0.15
N ALA A 43 -6.00 -5.18 -0.63
CA ALA A 43 -7.39 -4.82 -0.92
C ALA A 43 -7.98 -5.68 -2.04
N LYS A 44 -7.21 -5.98 -3.10
CA LYS A 44 -7.65 -6.82 -4.22
C LYS A 44 -7.87 -8.27 -3.79
N THR A 45 -6.91 -8.87 -3.07
CA THR A 45 -7.02 -10.26 -2.61
C THR A 45 -8.15 -10.44 -1.60
N THR A 46 -8.31 -9.47 -0.69
CA THR A 46 -9.43 -9.45 0.28
C THR A 46 -10.78 -9.35 -0.44
N SER A 47 -10.87 -8.50 -1.47
CA SER A 47 -12.11 -8.39 -2.26
C SER A 47 -12.42 -9.72 -2.93
N HIS A 48 -11.47 -10.36 -3.61
CA HIS A 48 -11.70 -11.68 -4.22
C HIS A 48 -12.09 -12.75 -3.19
N LYS A 49 -11.50 -12.73 -1.98
CA LYS A 49 -11.87 -13.66 -0.90
C LYS A 49 -13.31 -13.45 -0.46
N LEU A 50 -13.72 -12.21 -0.20
CA LEU A 50 -15.10 -11.87 0.15
C LEU A 50 -16.08 -12.30 -0.94
N MET A 51 -15.66 -12.19 -2.18
CA MET A 51 -16.43 -12.59 -3.35
C MET A 51 -16.67 -14.09 -3.41
N LEU A 52 -15.60 -14.87 -3.24
CA LEU A 52 -15.69 -16.32 -3.14
C LEU A 52 -16.57 -16.73 -1.96
N GLN A 53 -16.37 -16.10 -0.80
CA GLN A 53 -17.19 -16.37 0.38
C GLN A 53 -18.68 -16.11 0.11
N ARG A 54 -19.01 -15.02 -0.60
CA ARG A 54 -20.39 -14.70 -0.98
C ARG A 54 -20.99 -15.72 -1.97
N LEU A 55 -20.18 -16.25 -2.89
CA LEU A 55 -20.60 -17.34 -3.79
C LEU A 55 -20.86 -18.66 -3.03
N THR A 56 -20.05 -18.95 -2.01
CA THR A 56 -20.18 -20.19 -1.22
C THR A 56 -21.20 -20.11 -0.09
N ASN A 57 -21.48 -18.91 0.42
CA ASN A 57 -22.36 -18.70 1.57
C ASN A 57 -23.15 -17.38 1.41
N THR A 58 -24.46 -17.52 1.26
CA THR A 58 -25.39 -16.41 1.01
C THR A 58 -25.67 -15.55 2.26
N ASP A 59 -25.36 -16.04 3.47
CA ASP A 59 -25.63 -15.34 4.74
C ASP A 59 -24.58 -14.28 5.12
N LEU A 60 -23.69 -13.91 4.19
CA LEU A 60 -22.72 -12.85 4.46
C LEU A 60 -23.43 -11.49 4.64
N PRO A 61 -23.03 -10.66 5.62
CA PRO A 61 -23.57 -9.31 5.73
C PRO A 61 -23.12 -8.46 4.52
N ASN A 62 -24.01 -7.57 4.06
CA ASN A 62 -23.75 -6.68 2.92
C ASN A 62 -22.62 -5.67 3.18
N GLN A 63 -22.15 -5.57 4.43
CA GLN A 63 -21.00 -4.75 4.82
C GLN A 63 -20.10 -5.55 5.75
N VAL A 64 -18.80 -5.56 5.45
CA VAL A 64 -17.78 -6.22 6.26
C VAL A 64 -16.64 -5.25 6.51
N THR A 65 -16.15 -5.19 7.75
CA THR A 65 -14.94 -4.41 8.09
C THR A 65 -13.78 -5.38 8.27
N ILE A 66 -12.73 -5.24 7.46
CA ILE A 66 -11.51 -6.06 7.53
C ILE A 66 -10.32 -5.13 7.68
N ASN A 67 -9.49 -5.33 8.71
CA ASN A 67 -8.33 -4.47 9.01
C ASN A 67 -8.67 -2.96 9.05
N GLY A 68 -9.82 -2.62 9.64
CA GLY A 68 -10.31 -1.24 9.73
C GLY A 68 -10.82 -0.62 8.41
N LYS A 69 -10.75 -1.34 7.29
CA LYS A 69 -11.29 -0.92 5.98
C LYS A 69 -12.69 -1.49 5.79
N ARG A 70 -13.63 -0.64 5.38
CA ARG A 70 -15.02 -1.05 5.10
C ARG A 70 -15.17 -1.53 3.67
N TYR A 71 -15.79 -2.69 3.50
CA TYR A 71 -16.14 -3.31 2.23
C TYR A 71 -17.66 -3.45 2.15
N SER A 72 -18.27 -2.96 1.07
CA SER A 72 -19.68 -3.15 0.78
C SER A 72 -19.83 -4.18 -0.34
N ILE A 73 -20.64 -5.19 -0.09
CA ILE A 73 -20.97 -6.25 -1.05
C ILE A 73 -22.32 -5.90 -1.65
N GLN A 74 -22.36 -5.70 -2.96
CA GLN A 74 -23.57 -5.54 -3.75
C GLN A 74 -23.69 -6.74 -4.67
N GLN A 75 -24.80 -7.46 -4.61
CA GLN A 75 -25.07 -8.61 -5.46
C GLN A 75 -26.37 -8.38 -6.22
N ASN A 76 -26.32 -8.55 -7.53
CA ASN A 76 -27.50 -8.72 -8.38
C ASN A 76 -27.52 -10.15 -8.92
N SER A 77 -28.59 -10.54 -9.63
CA SER A 77 -28.77 -11.90 -10.17
C SER A 77 -27.64 -12.38 -11.08
N HIS A 78 -26.88 -11.45 -11.69
CA HIS A 78 -25.81 -11.76 -12.67
C HIS A 78 -24.46 -11.10 -12.35
N ASN A 79 -24.32 -10.46 -11.18
CA ASN A 79 -23.05 -9.87 -10.79
C ASN A 79 -22.84 -9.84 -9.26
N ILE A 80 -21.57 -9.94 -8.86
CA ILE A 80 -21.14 -9.55 -7.51
C ILE A 80 -20.17 -8.39 -7.68
N LYS A 81 -20.45 -7.29 -6.96
CA LYS A 81 -19.62 -6.09 -6.90
C LYS A 81 -19.20 -5.84 -5.48
N ILE A 82 -17.89 -5.65 -5.27
CA ILE A 82 -17.32 -5.30 -3.98
C ILE A 82 -16.75 -3.90 -4.07
N LEU A 83 -17.30 -3.00 -3.25
CA LEU A 83 -16.88 -1.62 -3.13
C LEU A 83 -15.99 -1.48 -1.89
N ASN A 84 -14.75 -1.07 -2.10
CA ASN A 84 -13.88 -0.65 -1.01
C ASN A 84 -14.11 0.83 -0.68
N GLN A 85 -13.81 1.25 0.55
CA GLN A 85 -13.86 2.63 1.05
C GLN A 85 -13.14 3.68 0.17
N LYS A 86 -12.17 3.25 -0.66
CA LYS A 86 -11.51 4.10 -1.67
C LYS A 86 -12.26 4.21 -3.01
N ASN A 87 -13.53 3.80 -3.06
CA ASN A 87 -14.37 3.76 -4.26
C ASN A 87 -13.84 2.88 -5.41
N LYS A 88 -12.84 2.02 -5.13
CA LYS A 88 -12.38 0.98 -6.05
C LYS A 88 -13.41 -0.15 -6.03
N SER A 89 -14.00 -0.45 -7.18
CA SER A 89 -14.95 -1.55 -7.35
C SER A 89 -14.32 -2.73 -8.07
N PHE A 90 -14.46 -3.92 -7.49
CA PHE A 90 -14.16 -5.19 -8.17
C PHE A 90 -15.48 -5.88 -8.51
N GLU A 91 -15.67 -6.22 -9.78
CA GLU A 91 -16.90 -6.83 -10.30
C GLU A 91 -16.54 -8.15 -11.02
N LEU A 92 -17.33 -9.20 -10.78
CA LEU A 92 -17.45 -10.33 -11.70
C LEU A 92 -18.86 -10.29 -12.26
N LYS A 93 -18.93 -10.55 -13.55
CA LYS A 93 -20.14 -10.80 -14.32
C LYS A 93 -20.09 -12.24 -14.82
N TRP A 94 -21.23 -12.91 -14.84
CA TRP A 94 -21.44 -14.22 -15.45
C TRP A 94 -22.73 -14.22 -16.23
#